data_AF-A0A843EGU1-F1
#
_entry.id   AF-A0A843EGU1-F1
#
_cell.length_a   1.000
_cell.length_b   1.000
_cell.length_c   1.000
_cell.angle_alpha   90.00
_cell.angle_beta   90.00
_cell.angle_gamma   90.00
#
_symmetry.space_group_name_H-M   'P 1'
#
loop_
_entity.id
_entity.type
_entity.pdbx_description
1 polymer ?
#
loop_
_entity_poly.entity_id
_entity_poly.type
_entity_poly.pdbx_seq_one_letter_code
_entity_poly.pdbx_strand_id
1 'polypeptide(L)'
;MESLKEEIEQQIKKMDENKLAKVQGKIENAKRNKRFSEEINEGNIDKEIRKLEKANQNLSKYQRFMDAFEKNIDIDPGRLMGLTDGIFSIVMTLLIFGMVLPDKEILNYSGFINFIGSIVPIAGVIIVSFIVLASFWIYHHEFMKIKSLNMPYLWLNIFYLACICFIPFTTTVIGNYSHFFLANVIFGVNILLVILFFLFMFHYAHKRGFLEEYTSEEEKKYVFHTLYMLMGVTIIVNLLDFNVNPNFIYLFLLIPIISTLRHIQYLMR
;
A
#
# COMPACT_ATOMS: atom_id res chain seq x y z
N MET A 1 7.27 13.53 28.26
CA MET A 1 7.92 13.61 26.92
C MET A 1 9.43 13.75 27.03
N GLU A 2 9.95 14.58 27.94
CA GLU A 2 11.39 14.71 28.19
C GLU A 2 12.03 13.41 28.73
N SER A 3 11.37 12.72 29.66
CA SER A 3 11.83 11.43 30.19
C SER A 3 11.90 10.31 29.15
N LEU A 4 10.93 10.24 28.23
CA LEU A 4 10.89 9.22 27.17
C LEU A 4 11.98 9.47 26.11
N LYS A 5 12.29 10.74 25.86
CA LYS A 5 13.37 11.13 24.95
C LYS A 5 14.74 10.76 25.53
N GLU A 6 14.96 11.03 26.81
CA GLU A 6 16.18 10.61 27.51
C GLU A 6 16.33 9.08 27.54
N GLU A 7 15.23 8.35 27.73
CA GLU A 7 15.25 6.87 27.76
C GLU A 7 15.59 6.27 26.39
N ILE A 8 15.07 6.85 25.29
CA ILE A 8 15.38 6.45 23.92
C ILE A 8 16.83 6.78 23.55
N GLU A 9 17.31 7.98 23.90
CA GLU A 9 18.70 8.38 23.66
C GLU A 9 19.68 7.47 24.42
N GLN A 10 19.34 7.09 25.66
CA GLN A 10 20.11 6.12 26.43
C GLN A 10 20.10 4.71 25.81
N GLN A 11 18.97 4.26 25.25
CA GLN A 11 18.90 2.95 24.58
C GLN A 11 19.69 2.92 23.26
N ILE A 12 19.63 3.98 22.46
CA ILE A 12 20.41 4.09 21.21
C ILE A 12 21.91 4.09 21.54
N LYS A 13 22.32 4.86 22.55
CA LYS A 13 23.72 4.91 23.00
C LYS A 13 24.21 3.55 23.50
N LYS A 14 23.42 2.85 24.32
CA LYS A 14 23.73 1.47 24.77
C LYS A 14 23.80 0.48 23.62
N MET A 15 22.95 0.62 22.61
CA MET A 15 22.94 -0.26 21.44
C MET A 15 24.19 -0.06 20.57
N ASP A 16 24.63 1.18 20.38
CA ASP A 16 25.87 1.49 19.65
C ASP A 16 27.11 1.05 20.43
N GLU A 17 27.15 1.24 21.75
CA GLU A 17 28.22 0.74 22.62
C GLU A 17 28.32 -0.79 22.56
N ASN A 18 27.19 -1.51 22.59
CA ASN A 18 27.16 -2.97 22.45
C ASN A 18 27.66 -3.44 21.06
N LYS A 19 27.31 -2.72 19.99
CA LYS A 19 27.81 -3.03 18.64
C LYS A 19 29.31 -2.76 18.54
N LEU A 20 29.79 -1.64 19.10
CA LEU A 20 31.21 -1.31 19.16
C LEU A 20 32.01 -2.35 19.96
N ALA A 21 31.52 -2.75 21.13
CA ALA A 21 32.14 -3.79 21.96
C ALA A 21 32.19 -5.15 21.24
N LYS A 22 31.15 -5.49 20.47
CA LYS A 22 31.11 -6.72 19.66
C LYS A 22 32.10 -6.67 18.49
N VAL A 23 32.28 -5.50 17.88
CA VAL A 23 33.29 -5.27 16.83
C VAL A 23 34.71 -5.30 17.42
N GLN A 24 34.93 -4.65 18.56
CA GLN A 24 36.21 -4.67 19.28
C GLN A 24 36.57 -6.08 19.76
N GLY A 25 35.62 -6.85 20.28
CA GLY A 25 35.82 -8.25 20.65
C GLY A 25 36.12 -9.16 19.46
N LYS A 26 35.54 -8.88 18.28
CA LYS A 26 35.93 -9.56 17.02
C LYS A 26 37.34 -9.18 16.57
N ILE A 27 37.73 -7.91 16.70
CA ILE A 27 39.09 -7.43 16.40
C ILE A 27 40.09 -8.05 17.39
N GLU A 28 39.72 -8.18 18.66
CA GLU A 28 40.58 -8.73 19.70
C GLU A 28 40.72 -10.25 19.56
N ASN A 29 39.64 -10.97 19.22
CA ASN A 29 39.72 -12.39 18.83
C ASN A 29 40.53 -12.59 17.54
N ALA A 30 40.44 -11.70 16.57
CA ALA A 30 41.30 -11.72 15.38
C ALA A 30 42.78 -11.44 15.73
N LYS A 31 43.03 -10.57 16.72
CA LYS A 31 44.37 -10.33 17.29
C LYS A 31 44.88 -11.48 18.17
N ARG A 32 43.99 -12.27 18.78
CA ARG A 32 44.33 -13.44 19.62
C ARG A 32 44.61 -14.68 18.76
N ASN A 33 43.89 -14.86 17.65
CA ASN A 33 44.24 -15.81 16.59
C ASN A 33 45.57 -15.47 15.88
N LYS A 34 46.03 -14.22 15.99
CA LYS A 34 47.34 -13.76 15.51
C LYS A 34 48.55 -14.33 16.26
N ARG A 35 48.36 -15.15 17.31
CA ARG A 35 49.43 -15.96 17.94
C ARG A 35 49.76 -17.23 17.13
N PHE A 36 48.98 -17.51 16.08
CA PHE A 36 49.36 -18.34 14.92
C PHE A 36 50.22 -17.51 13.96
N SER A 37 51.29 -16.93 14.50
CA SER A 37 52.13 -15.89 13.90
C SER A 37 53.16 -16.43 12.89
N GLU A 38 53.00 -17.66 12.38
CA GLU A 38 53.95 -18.28 11.45
C GLU A 38 53.41 -18.49 10.02
N GLU A 39 52.13 -18.18 9.75
CA GLU A 39 51.56 -18.20 8.38
C GLU A 39 51.08 -16.82 7.88
N ILE A 40 51.43 -15.74 8.57
CA ILE A 40 50.89 -14.41 8.29
C ILE A 40 51.83 -13.61 7.40
N ASN A 41 51.53 -13.59 6.10
CA ASN A 41 52.08 -12.60 5.18
C ASN A 41 51.34 -11.27 5.39
N GLU A 42 52.03 -10.21 5.85
CA GLU A 42 51.46 -8.87 6.14
C GLU A 42 50.62 -8.32 4.96
N GLY A 43 51.00 -8.65 3.72
CA GLY A 43 50.26 -8.24 2.52
C GLY A 43 48.82 -8.79 2.41
N ASN A 44 48.51 -9.91 3.06
CA ASN A 44 47.15 -10.46 3.08
C ASN A 44 46.28 -9.71 4.10
N ILE A 45 46.85 -9.32 5.25
CA ILE A 45 46.15 -8.55 6.28
C ILE A 45 45.78 -7.14 5.79
N ASP A 46 46.70 -6.45 5.12
CA ASP A 46 46.44 -5.12 4.58
C ASP A 46 45.38 -5.11 3.48
N LYS A 47 45.27 -6.22 2.74
CA LYS A 47 44.23 -6.43 1.73
C LYS A 47 42.86 -6.64 2.39
N GLU A 48 42.80 -7.44 3.45
CA GLU A 48 41.60 -7.64 4.28
C GLU A 48 41.15 -6.34 4.94
N ILE A 49 42.07 -5.55 5.51
CA ILE A 49 41.78 -4.25 6.12
C ILE A 49 41.20 -3.28 5.09
N ARG A 50 41.83 -3.14 3.92
CA ARG A 50 41.31 -2.29 2.83
C ARG A 50 39.92 -2.73 2.36
N LYS A 51 39.66 -4.04 2.32
CA LYS A 51 38.34 -4.59 1.97
C LYS A 51 37.28 -4.23 3.02
N LEU A 52 37.62 -4.32 4.30
CA LEU A 52 36.74 -3.95 5.42
C LEU A 52 36.51 -2.44 5.50
N GLU A 53 37.53 -1.61 5.27
CA GLU A 53 37.40 -0.16 5.18
C GLU A 53 36.47 0.24 4.04
N LYS A 54 36.64 -0.35 2.85
CA LYS A 54 35.76 -0.12 1.71
C LYS A 54 34.31 -0.56 2.00
N ALA A 55 34.13 -1.69 2.67
CA ALA A 55 32.80 -2.16 3.09
C ALA A 55 32.17 -1.21 4.14
N ASN A 56 32.94 -0.74 5.12
CA ASN A 56 32.49 0.19 6.14
C ASN A 56 32.14 1.57 5.54
N GLN A 57 32.95 2.06 4.59
CA GLN A 57 32.66 3.29 3.85
C GLN A 57 31.38 3.18 3.01
N ASN A 58 31.12 2.02 2.40
CA ASN A 58 29.87 1.78 1.69
C ASN A 58 28.68 1.72 2.67
N LEU A 59 28.86 1.13 3.84
CA LEU A 59 27.84 1.03 4.87
C LEU A 59 27.47 2.42 5.44
N SER A 60 28.46 3.29 5.68
CA SER A 60 28.23 4.66 6.16
C SER A 60 27.58 5.54 5.10
N LYS A 61 27.92 5.37 3.81
CA LYS A 61 27.18 6.01 2.70
C LYS A 61 25.72 5.55 2.68
N TYR A 62 25.47 4.26 2.87
CA TYR A 62 24.10 3.72 2.92
C TYR A 62 23.32 4.28 4.11
N GLN A 63 23.92 4.36 5.30
CA GLN A 63 23.30 4.97 6.48
C GLN A 63 22.94 6.43 6.22
N ARG A 64 23.86 7.24 5.71
CA ARG A 64 23.59 8.64 5.37
C ARG A 64 22.47 8.80 4.34
N PHE A 65 22.41 7.92 3.35
CA PHE A 65 21.32 7.90 2.38
C PHE A 65 19.98 7.55 3.03
N MET A 66 19.95 6.51 3.88
CA MET A 66 18.74 6.11 4.61
C MET A 66 18.28 7.21 5.56
N ASP A 67 19.18 7.86 6.29
CA ASP A 67 18.86 8.97 7.18
C ASP A 67 18.24 10.15 6.42
N ALA A 68 18.79 10.48 5.24
CA ALA A 68 18.23 11.50 4.37
C ALA A 68 16.85 11.12 3.82
N PHE A 69 16.63 9.85 3.52
CA PHE A 69 15.36 9.32 3.01
C PHE A 69 14.28 9.23 4.10
N GLU A 70 14.68 8.95 5.34
CA GLU A 70 13.78 8.87 6.48
C GLU A 70 13.42 10.23 7.08
N LYS A 71 14.22 11.26 6.80
CA LYS A 71 13.98 12.62 7.25
C LYS A 71 12.59 13.11 6.79
N ASN A 72 11.84 13.67 7.74
CA ASN A 72 10.57 14.31 7.44
C ASN A 72 10.79 15.47 6.45
N ILE A 73 9.90 15.58 5.48
CA ILE A 73 9.91 16.63 4.47
C ILE A 73 8.92 17.70 4.91
N ASP A 74 9.28 18.96 4.67
CA ASP A 74 8.41 20.12 4.88
C ASP A 74 7.46 20.31 3.69
N ILE A 75 6.54 19.36 3.52
CA ILE A 75 5.42 19.45 2.59
C ILE A 75 4.15 19.43 3.43
N ASP A 76 3.28 20.39 3.18
CA ASP A 76 1.93 20.42 3.76
C ASP A 76 1.18 19.12 3.44
N PRO A 77 0.82 18.30 4.46
CA PRO A 77 0.05 17.08 4.26
C PRO A 77 -1.29 17.32 3.55
N GLY A 78 -1.88 18.52 3.70
CA GLY A 78 -3.11 18.90 2.99
C GLY A 78 -2.96 18.86 1.48
N ARG A 79 -1.77 19.16 0.93
CA ARG A 79 -1.50 19.03 -0.51
C ARG A 79 -1.51 17.58 -0.99
N LEU A 80 -1.02 16.66 -0.17
CA LEU A 80 -1.06 15.23 -0.48
C LEU A 80 -2.50 14.71 -0.45
N MET A 81 -3.28 15.11 0.56
CA MET A 81 -4.71 14.77 0.64
C MET A 81 -5.47 15.33 -0.57
N GLY A 82 -5.23 16.60 -0.94
CA GLY A 82 -5.83 17.22 -2.11
C GLY A 82 -5.47 16.53 -3.43
N LEU A 83 -4.24 16.04 -3.58
CA LEU A 83 -3.85 15.23 -4.74
C LEU A 83 -4.63 13.91 -4.78
N THR A 84 -4.73 13.23 -3.63
CA THR A 84 -5.49 11.98 -3.52
C THR A 84 -6.97 12.20 -3.85
N ASP A 85 -7.61 13.22 -3.29
CA ASP A 85 -9.02 13.57 -3.56
C ASP A 85 -9.25 13.92 -5.03
N GLY A 86 -8.33 14.68 -5.62
CA GLY A 86 -8.38 15.04 -7.04
C GLY A 86 -8.31 13.81 -7.95
N ILE A 87 -7.41 12.87 -7.66
CA ILE A 87 -7.28 11.63 -8.44
C ILE A 87 -8.52 10.75 -8.25
N PHE A 88 -9.02 10.56 -7.03
CA PHE A 88 -10.26 9.82 -6.80
C PHE A 88 -11.43 10.40 -7.59
N SER A 89 -11.59 11.72 -7.58
CA SER A 89 -12.64 12.42 -8.33
C SER A 89 -12.54 12.17 -9.84
N ILE A 90 -11.33 12.31 -10.41
CA ILE A 90 -11.10 12.05 -11.83
C ILE A 90 -11.37 10.57 -12.16
N VAL A 91 -10.83 9.63 -11.39
CA VAL A 91 -10.95 8.19 -11.65
C VAL A 91 -12.41 7.73 -11.56
N MET A 92 -13.18 8.22 -10.57
CA MET A 92 -14.60 7.91 -10.45
C MET A 92 -15.41 8.41 -11.65
N THR A 93 -15.10 9.61 -12.18
CA THR A 93 -15.77 10.14 -13.37
C THR A 93 -15.35 9.41 -14.64
N LEU A 94 -14.10 8.93 -14.73
CA LEU A 94 -13.62 8.17 -15.89
C LEU A 94 -14.35 6.83 -16.08
N LEU A 95 -14.96 6.27 -15.04
CA LEU A 95 -15.71 5.01 -15.14
C LEU A 95 -16.86 5.08 -16.16
N ILE A 96 -17.51 6.24 -16.31
CA ILE A 96 -18.63 6.38 -17.25
C ILE A 96 -18.19 6.15 -18.70
N PHE A 97 -16.93 6.45 -19.03
CA PHE A 97 -16.37 6.25 -20.36
C PHE A 97 -16.17 4.77 -20.71
N GLY A 98 -16.30 3.86 -19.74
CA GLY A 98 -16.34 2.42 -19.99
C GLY A 98 -17.62 1.98 -20.72
N MET A 99 -18.68 2.80 -20.73
CA MET A 99 -19.88 2.54 -21.54
C MET A 99 -19.67 3.03 -22.97
N VAL A 100 -19.39 2.09 -23.88
CA VAL A 100 -19.14 2.37 -25.29
C VAL A 100 -20.46 2.38 -26.06
N LEU A 101 -20.66 3.43 -26.86
CA LEU A 101 -21.76 3.51 -27.81
C LEU A 101 -21.45 2.67 -29.06
N PRO A 102 -22.46 2.15 -29.78
CA PRO A 102 -22.22 1.36 -30.98
C PRO A 102 -21.57 2.21 -32.08
N ASP A 103 -20.64 1.61 -32.83
CA ASP A 103 -19.91 2.30 -33.92
C ASP A 103 -20.83 2.77 -35.07
N LYS A 104 -22.00 2.15 -35.20
CA LYS A 104 -23.00 2.48 -36.22
C LYS A 104 -24.28 2.94 -35.56
N GLU A 105 -24.91 3.94 -36.18
CA GLU A 105 -26.19 4.46 -35.74
C GLU A 105 -27.27 3.38 -35.80
N ILE A 106 -28.07 3.32 -34.75
CA ILE A 106 -29.20 2.41 -34.64
C ILE A 106 -30.41 3.08 -35.28
N LEU A 107 -30.86 2.54 -36.43
CA LEU A 107 -31.91 3.16 -37.25
C LEU A 107 -33.34 2.74 -36.87
N ASN A 108 -33.52 1.76 -35.98
CA ASN A 108 -34.83 1.27 -35.57
C ASN A 108 -35.00 1.19 -34.06
N TYR A 109 -36.24 1.34 -33.59
CA TYR A 109 -36.56 1.34 -32.17
C TYR A 109 -36.29 -0.01 -31.50
N SER A 110 -36.50 -1.13 -32.21
CA SER A 110 -36.19 -2.47 -31.70
C SER A 110 -34.70 -2.68 -31.48
N GLY A 111 -33.85 -2.21 -32.39
CA GLY A 111 -32.40 -2.22 -32.22
C GLY A 111 -31.96 -1.35 -31.06
N PHE A 112 -32.64 -0.23 -30.82
CA PHE A 112 -32.32 0.66 -29.70
C PHE A 112 -32.63 0.00 -28.36
N ILE A 113 -33.80 -0.66 -28.23
CA ILE A 113 -34.14 -1.44 -27.03
C ILE A 113 -33.12 -2.55 -26.78
N ASN A 114 -32.73 -3.29 -27.83
CA ASN A 114 -31.74 -4.36 -27.69
C ASN A 114 -30.38 -3.83 -27.23
N PHE A 115 -29.95 -2.67 -27.76
CA PHE A 115 -28.74 -2.02 -27.32
C PHE A 115 -28.82 -1.58 -25.85
N ILE A 116 -29.91 -0.93 -25.44
CA ILE A 116 -30.12 -0.56 -24.03
C ILE A 116 -30.06 -1.79 -23.11
N GLY A 117 -30.69 -2.90 -23.51
CA GLY A 117 -30.59 -4.15 -22.76
C GLY A 117 -29.15 -4.68 -22.65
N SER A 118 -28.36 -4.55 -23.72
CA SER A 118 -26.97 -5.02 -23.76
C SER A 118 -26.01 -4.21 -22.88
N ILE A 119 -26.32 -2.93 -22.58
CA ILE A 119 -25.46 -2.08 -21.72
C ILE A 119 -25.78 -2.21 -20.22
N VAL A 120 -26.92 -2.79 -19.84
CA VAL A 120 -27.29 -2.94 -18.42
C VAL A 120 -26.23 -3.69 -17.60
N PRO A 121 -25.66 -4.82 -18.06
CA PRO A 121 -24.63 -5.54 -17.32
C PRO A 121 -23.37 -4.69 -17.09
N ILE A 122 -22.88 -4.01 -18.13
CA ILE A 122 -21.67 -3.16 -18.02
C ILE A 122 -21.92 -1.94 -17.12
N ALA A 123 -23.12 -1.35 -17.17
CA ALA A 123 -23.52 -0.29 -16.25
C ALA A 123 -23.51 -0.79 -14.80
N GLY A 124 -23.96 -2.02 -14.54
CA GLY A 124 -23.90 -2.63 -13.22
C GLY A 124 -22.47 -2.76 -12.70
N VAL A 125 -21.54 -3.25 -13.53
CA VAL A 125 -20.11 -3.38 -13.19
C VAL A 125 -19.46 -2.01 -12.92
N ILE A 126 -19.83 -0.98 -13.68
CA ILE A 126 -19.40 0.41 -13.48
C ILE A 126 -19.91 0.95 -12.14
N ILE A 127 -21.18 0.74 -11.80
CA ILE A 127 -21.76 1.17 -10.51
C ILE A 127 -21.06 0.49 -9.34
N VAL A 128 -20.82 -0.83 -9.44
CA VAL A 128 -20.05 -1.57 -8.42
C VAL A 128 -18.67 -0.95 -8.24
N SER A 129 -17.96 -0.68 -9.33
CA SER A 129 -16.61 -0.11 -9.29
C SER A 129 -16.60 1.31 -8.70
N PHE A 130 -17.60 2.12 -9.02
CA PHE A 130 -17.79 3.45 -8.45
C PHE A 130 -17.97 3.39 -6.93
N ILE A 131 -18.84 2.49 -6.46
CA ILE A 131 -19.09 2.29 -5.02
C ILE A 131 -17.85 1.77 -4.30
N VAL A 132 -17.09 0.87 -4.92
CA VAL A 132 -15.81 0.37 -4.38
C VAL A 132 -14.79 1.50 -4.27
N LEU A 133 -14.62 2.33 -5.30
CA LEU A 133 -13.76 3.51 -5.26
C LEU A 133 -14.19 4.49 -4.17
N ALA A 134 -15.48 4.79 -4.08
CA ALA A 134 -16.03 5.67 -3.05
C ALA A 134 -15.74 5.13 -1.64
N SER A 135 -15.85 3.81 -1.46
CA SER A 135 -15.50 3.15 -0.20
C SER A 135 -14.02 3.35 0.15
N PHE A 136 -13.10 3.11 -0.80
CA PHE A 136 -11.67 3.34 -0.59
C PHE A 136 -11.35 4.82 -0.30
N TRP A 137 -12.04 5.75 -0.96
CA TRP A 137 -11.90 7.16 -0.69
C TRP A 137 -12.34 7.53 0.73
N ILE A 138 -13.52 7.06 1.17
CA ILE A 138 -14.01 7.26 2.55
C ILE A 138 -12.99 6.70 3.56
N TYR A 139 -12.54 5.46 3.37
CA TYR A 139 -11.53 4.83 4.24
C TYR A 139 -10.22 5.61 4.29
N HIS A 140 -9.75 6.09 3.14
CA HIS A 140 -8.55 6.92 3.09
C HIS A 140 -8.75 8.21 3.89
N HIS A 141 -9.84 8.93 3.64
CA HIS A 141 -10.13 10.19 4.31
C HIS A 141 -10.31 10.02 5.83
N GLU A 142 -10.95 8.94 6.26
CA GLU A 142 -11.20 8.64 7.67
C GLU A 142 -9.92 8.28 8.43
N PHE A 143 -9.07 7.42 7.86
CA PHE A 143 -7.93 6.81 8.60
C PHE A 143 -6.55 7.35 8.22
N MET A 144 -6.40 8.12 7.14
CA MET A 144 -5.11 8.69 6.69
C MET A 144 -5.01 10.19 6.95
N LYS A 145 -5.31 10.62 8.18
CA LYS A 145 -5.07 11.99 8.63
C LYS A 145 -3.59 12.18 8.98
N ILE A 146 -2.79 12.63 8.01
CA ILE A 146 -1.34 12.73 8.12
C ILE A 146 -0.92 14.11 8.65
N LYS A 147 -0.08 14.16 9.69
CA LYS A 147 0.53 15.40 10.23
C LYS A 147 1.95 15.67 9.74
N SER A 148 2.65 14.62 9.29
CA SER A 148 4.04 14.70 8.82
C SER A 148 4.30 13.56 7.85
N LEU A 149 5.18 13.77 6.89
CA LEU A 149 5.48 12.77 5.87
C LEU A 149 6.96 12.79 5.47
N ASN A 150 7.42 11.68 4.89
CA ASN A 150 8.75 11.56 4.30
C ASN A 150 8.68 10.97 2.89
N MET A 151 9.82 10.93 2.20
CA MET A 151 9.90 10.50 0.81
C MET A 151 9.34 9.08 0.57
N PRO A 152 9.65 8.06 1.40
CA PRO A 152 9.06 6.73 1.24
C PRO A 152 7.54 6.72 1.33
N TYR A 153 6.95 7.49 2.25
CA TYR A 153 5.49 7.58 2.35
C TYR A 153 4.85 8.18 1.10
N LEU A 154 5.47 9.22 0.53
CA LEU A 154 5.01 9.81 -0.74
C LEU A 154 5.00 8.77 -1.86
N TRP A 155 6.08 7.99 -2.01
CA TRP A 155 6.12 6.94 -3.03
C TRP A 155 5.06 5.86 -2.81
N LEU A 156 4.83 5.43 -1.57
CA LEU A 156 3.74 4.49 -1.25
C LEU A 156 2.38 5.06 -1.66
N ASN A 157 2.12 6.35 -1.39
CA ASN A 157 0.91 7.04 -1.83
C ASN A 157 0.80 7.08 -3.36
N ILE A 158 1.90 7.37 -4.07
CA ILE A 158 1.91 7.38 -5.54
C ILE A 158 1.61 5.99 -6.12
N PHE A 159 2.17 4.91 -5.56
CA PHE A 159 1.86 3.55 -6.01
C PHE A 159 0.42 3.14 -5.72
N TYR A 160 -0.11 3.53 -4.56
CA TYR A 160 -1.52 3.36 -4.23
C TYR A 160 -2.42 4.07 -5.25
N LEU A 161 -2.16 5.35 -5.52
CA LEU A 161 -2.91 6.15 -6.50
C LEU A 161 -2.78 5.61 -7.93
N ALA A 162 -1.60 5.08 -8.31
CA ALA A 162 -1.44 4.42 -9.59
C ALA A 162 -2.40 3.22 -9.69
N CYS A 163 -2.49 2.38 -8.65
CA CYS A 163 -3.44 1.25 -8.63
C CYS A 163 -4.89 1.73 -8.74
N ILE A 164 -5.25 2.84 -8.09
CA ILE A 164 -6.57 3.49 -8.21
C ILE A 164 -6.84 3.93 -9.65
N CYS A 165 -5.89 4.58 -10.31
CA CYS A 165 -6.01 5.01 -11.71
C CYS A 165 -6.21 3.84 -12.70
N PHE A 166 -5.80 2.62 -12.35
CA PHE A 166 -6.02 1.43 -13.18
C PHE A 166 -7.43 0.84 -13.05
N ILE A 167 -8.21 1.20 -12.02
CA ILE A 167 -9.55 0.64 -11.79
C ILE A 167 -10.47 0.83 -13.01
N PRO A 168 -10.61 2.02 -13.63
CA PRO A 168 -11.51 2.20 -14.77
C PRO A 168 -11.19 1.28 -15.96
N PHE A 169 -9.90 1.04 -16.20
CA PHE A 169 -9.46 0.11 -17.21
C PHE A 169 -9.89 -1.32 -16.86
N THR A 170 -9.59 -1.79 -15.66
CA THR A 170 -9.91 -3.17 -15.25
C THR A 170 -11.43 -3.39 -15.16
N THR A 171 -12.21 -2.38 -14.77
CA THR A 171 -13.68 -2.34 -14.83
C THR A 171 -14.20 -2.52 -16.24
N THR A 172 -13.60 -1.83 -17.22
CA THR A 172 -13.99 -1.94 -18.63
C THR A 172 -13.64 -3.31 -19.19
N VAL A 173 -12.50 -3.88 -18.77
CA VAL A 173 -12.08 -5.23 -19.14
C VAL A 173 -13.08 -6.27 -18.64
N ILE A 174 -13.41 -6.29 -17.35
CA ILE A 174 -14.38 -7.25 -16.81
C ILE A 174 -15.81 -7.00 -17.34
N GLY A 175 -16.19 -5.74 -17.59
CA GLY A 175 -17.49 -5.41 -18.18
C GLY A 175 -17.70 -5.94 -19.60
N ASN A 176 -16.67 -5.87 -20.45
CA ASN A 176 -16.76 -6.31 -21.85
C ASN A 176 -16.34 -7.78 -22.08
N TYR A 177 -15.48 -8.31 -21.20
CA TYR A 177 -14.86 -9.61 -21.35
C TYR A 177 -15.16 -10.54 -20.16
N SER A 178 -16.32 -10.37 -19.50
CA SER A 178 -16.74 -11.15 -18.31
C SER A 178 -16.73 -12.67 -18.52
N HIS A 179 -16.88 -13.13 -19.77
CA HIS A 179 -16.79 -14.54 -20.14
C HIS A 179 -15.37 -15.11 -20.08
N PHE A 180 -14.35 -14.27 -20.15
CA PHE A 180 -12.96 -14.68 -20.01
C PHE A 180 -12.52 -14.60 -18.56
N PHE A 181 -12.11 -15.73 -18.00
CA PHE A 181 -11.59 -15.80 -16.63
C PHE A 181 -10.47 -14.77 -16.35
N LEU A 182 -9.62 -14.52 -17.34
CA LEU A 182 -8.52 -13.56 -17.20
C LEU A 182 -9.01 -12.14 -16.90
N ALA A 183 -10.20 -11.75 -17.40
CA ALA A 183 -10.78 -10.44 -17.10
C ALA A 183 -11.12 -10.29 -15.61
N ASN A 184 -11.67 -11.34 -15.00
CA ASN A 184 -11.94 -11.39 -13.56
C ASN A 184 -10.65 -11.29 -12.74
N VAL A 185 -9.62 -12.06 -13.12
CA VAL A 185 -8.31 -12.04 -12.45
C VAL A 185 -7.67 -10.67 -12.51
N ILE A 186 -7.69 -10.00 -13.68
CA ILE A 186 -7.11 -8.67 -13.84
C ILE A 186 -7.78 -7.66 -12.90
N PHE A 187 -9.11 -7.67 -12.82
CA PHE A 187 -9.87 -6.82 -11.91
C PHE A 187 -9.55 -7.14 -10.45
N GLY A 188 -9.63 -8.42 -10.06
CA GLY A 188 -9.34 -8.88 -8.71
C GLY A 188 -7.94 -8.54 -8.22
N VAL A 189 -6.93 -8.77 -9.05
CA VAL A 189 -5.52 -8.43 -8.74
C VAL A 189 -5.37 -6.93 -8.55
N ASN A 190 -6.02 -6.10 -9.37
CA ASN A 190 -5.96 -4.66 -9.21
C ASN A 190 -6.59 -4.20 -7.87
N ILE A 191 -7.75 -4.74 -7.48
CA ILE A 191 -8.35 -4.48 -6.16
C ILE A 191 -7.44 -4.96 -5.02
N LEU A 192 -6.83 -6.14 -5.14
CA LEU A 192 -5.87 -6.65 -4.15
C LEU A 192 -4.65 -5.74 -3.99
N LEU A 193 -4.11 -5.21 -5.09
CA LEU A 193 -3.00 -4.26 -5.06
C LEU A 193 -3.40 -2.95 -4.36
N VAL A 194 -4.60 -2.43 -4.60
CA VAL A 194 -5.13 -1.26 -3.89
C VAL A 194 -5.16 -1.51 -2.37
N ILE A 195 -5.71 -2.65 -1.94
CA ILE A 195 -5.77 -3.02 -0.52
C ILE A 195 -4.36 -3.18 0.07
N LEU A 196 -3.45 -3.81 -0.67
CA LEU A 196 -2.07 -4.06 -0.22
C LEU A 196 -1.28 -2.76 -0.05
N PHE A 197 -1.33 -1.85 -1.01
CA PHE A 197 -0.64 -0.57 -0.91
C PHE A 197 -1.24 0.31 0.19
N PHE A 198 -2.56 0.27 0.37
CA PHE A 198 -3.21 0.94 1.50
C PHE A 198 -2.71 0.39 2.84
N LEU A 199 -2.64 -0.95 2.99
CA LEU A 199 -2.08 -1.61 4.16
C LEU A 199 -0.64 -1.17 4.45
N PHE A 200 0.21 -1.13 3.43
CA PHE A 200 1.59 -0.68 3.57
C PHE A 200 1.68 0.79 3.98
N MET A 201 0.90 1.67 3.36
CA MET A 201 0.82 3.07 3.76
C MET A 201 0.39 3.20 5.22
N PHE A 202 -0.68 2.51 5.62
CA PHE A 202 -1.25 2.64 6.96
C PHE A 202 -0.28 2.13 8.02
N HIS A 203 0.29 0.94 7.78
CA HIS A 203 1.30 0.36 8.65
C HIS A 203 2.53 1.28 8.78
N TYR A 204 3.00 1.84 7.67
CA TYR A 204 4.16 2.70 7.65
C TYR A 204 3.90 4.03 8.36
N ALA A 205 2.78 4.68 8.08
CA ALA A 205 2.36 5.93 8.72
C ALA A 205 2.22 5.76 10.23
N HIS A 206 1.56 4.68 10.67
CA HIS A 206 1.42 4.38 12.09
C HIS A 206 2.78 4.12 12.76
N LYS A 207 3.64 3.28 12.16
CA LYS A 207 4.98 2.96 12.71
C LYS A 207 5.87 4.20 12.84
N ARG A 208 5.74 5.17 11.93
CA ARG A 208 6.50 6.43 11.94
C ARG A 208 5.81 7.55 12.73
N GLY A 209 4.63 7.30 13.28
CA GLY A 209 3.87 8.29 14.06
C GLY A 209 3.37 9.46 13.21
N PHE A 210 3.08 9.24 11.94
CA PHE A 210 2.67 10.26 10.97
C PHE A 210 1.19 10.65 11.06
N LEU A 211 0.39 9.93 11.84
CA LEU A 211 -1.05 10.19 11.98
C LEU A 211 -1.32 11.29 13.03
N GLU A 212 -2.31 12.15 12.78
CA GLU A 212 -2.72 13.28 13.64
C GLU A 212 -3.25 12.80 15.00
N GLU A 213 -4.23 11.88 14.99
CA GLU A 213 -4.73 11.24 16.20
C GLU A 213 -3.78 10.15 16.66
N TYR A 214 -3.57 10.05 17.98
CA TYR A 214 -3.08 8.81 18.58
C TYR A 214 -4.11 7.74 18.24
N THR A 215 -3.92 7.05 17.12
CA THR A 215 -4.74 5.91 16.74
C THR A 215 -4.67 4.94 17.90
N SER A 216 -5.78 4.75 18.60
CA SER A 216 -5.81 3.81 19.70
C SER A 216 -5.41 2.44 19.15
N GLU A 217 -4.79 1.58 19.97
CA GLU A 217 -4.46 0.22 19.50
C GLU A 217 -5.72 -0.56 19.06
N GLU A 218 -6.91 -0.12 19.49
CA GLU A 218 -8.20 -0.61 19.03
C GLU A 218 -8.55 -0.16 17.61
N GLU A 219 -8.35 1.12 17.27
CA GLU A 219 -8.56 1.65 15.90
C GLU A 219 -7.61 1.02 14.89
N LYS A 220 -6.38 0.76 15.31
CA LYS A 220 -5.42 0.05 14.48
C LYS A 220 -5.89 -1.38 14.19
N LYS A 221 -6.27 -2.14 15.22
CA LYS A 221 -6.84 -3.49 15.04
C LYS A 221 -8.10 -3.43 14.17
N TYR A 222 -8.94 -2.44 14.43
CA TYR A 222 -9.87 -1.78 13.52
C TYR A 222 -9.56 -1.98 12.03
N VAL A 223 -8.68 -1.10 11.58
CA VAL A 223 -8.29 -0.91 10.19
C VAL A 223 -7.63 -2.18 9.63
N PHE A 224 -6.76 -2.85 10.40
CA PHE A 224 -6.13 -4.08 9.93
C PHE A 224 -7.15 -5.21 9.69
N HIS A 225 -8.02 -5.50 10.66
CA HIS A 225 -9.07 -6.53 10.47
C HIS A 225 -9.99 -6.19 9.31
N THR A 226 -10.30 -4.90 9.16
CA THR A 226 -11.05 -4.40 8.01
C THR A 226 -10.40 -4.78 6.70
N LEU A 227 -9.15 -4.37 6.51
CA LEU A 227 -8.44 -4.55 5.26
C LEU A 227 -8.16 -6.03 4.97
N TYR A 228 -7.84 -6.83 5.99
CA TYR A 228 -7.69 -8.29 5.84
C TYR A 228 -9.00 -8.96 5.43
N MET A 229 -10.13 -8.53 6.00
CA MET A 229 -11.44 -9.03 5.60
C MET A 229 -11.75 -8.65 4.15
N LEU A 230 -11.49 -7.40 3.74
CA LEU A 230 -11.67 -6.97 2.34
C LEU A 230 -10.79 -7.76 1.37
N MET A 231 -9.54 -8.04 1.76
CA MET A 231 -8.63 -8.89 0.99
C MET A 231 -9.17 -10.31 0.88
N GLY A 232 -9.66 -10.89 1.98
CA GLY A 232 -10.30 -12.20 2.01
C GLY A 232 -11.54 -12.27 1.13
N VAL A 233 -12.45 -11.30 1.23
CA VAL A 233 -13.62 -11.19 0.36
C VAL A 233 -13.21 -11.10 -1.11
N THR A 234 -12.21 -10.27 -1.43
CA THR A 234 -11.72 -10.13 -2.81
C THR A 234 -11.19 -11.46 -3.35
N ILE A 235 -10.40 -12.21 -2.56
CA ILE A 235 -9.91 -13.54 -2.95
C ILE A 235 -11.07 -14.52 -3.13
N ILE A 236 -12.02 -14.55 -2.19
CA ILE A 236 -13.19 -15.44 -2.25
C ILE A 236 -14.03 -15.15 -3.49
N VAL A 237 -14.32 -13.88 -3.79
CA VAL A 237 -15.08 -13.50 -4.99
C VAL A 237 -14.36 -13.98 -6.25
N ASN A 238 -13.05 -13.76 -6.36
CA ASN A 238 -12.27 -14.24 -7.51
C ASN A 238 -12.29 -15.77 -7.65
N LEU A 239 -12.25 -16.51 -6.53
CA LEU A 239 -12.35 -17.97 -6.55
C LEU A 239 -13.76 -18.45 -6.92
N LEU A 240 -14.82 -17.77 -6.48
CA LEU A 240 -16.20 -18.10 -6.81
C LEU A 240 -16.53 -17.78 -8.28
N ASP A 241 -16.05 -16.65 -8.79
CA ASP A 241 -16.19 -16.28 -10.21
C ASP A 241 -15.51 -17.31 -11.13
N PHE A 242 -14.41 -17.93 -10.69
CA PHE A 242 -13.75 -19.01 -11.43
C PHE A 242 -14.58 -20.30 -11.48
N ASN A 243 -15.14 -20.71 -10.34
CA ASN A 243 -15.68 -22.07 -10.19
C ASN A 243 -17.20 -22.17 -10.43
N VAL A 244 -17.95 -21.06 -10.33
CA VAL A 244 -19.42 -21.13 -10.21
C VAL A 244 -20.14 -20.26 -11.25
N ASN A 245 -19.95 -18.93 -11.24
CA ASN A 245 -20.68 -18.02 -12.12
C ASN A 245 -20.01 -16.62 -12.15
N PRO A 246 -19.92 -15.92 -13.31
CA PRO A 246 -19.33 -14.57 -13.39
C PRO A 246 -20.10 -13.46 -12.65
N ASN A 247 -21.27 -13.76 -12.07
CA ASN A 247 -22.09 -12.76 -11.36
C ASN A 247 -21.64 -12.50 -9.91
N PHE A 248 -20.59 -13.15 -9.38
CA PHE A 248 -20.16 -12.87 -8.00
C PHE A 248 -19.46 -11.52 -7.85
N ILE A 249 -19.16 -10.82 -8.94
CA ILE A 249 -18.71 -9.42 -8.90
C ILE A 249 -19.66 -8.52 -8.09
N TYR A 250 -20.97 -8.78 -8.07
CA TYR A 250 -21.91 -7.98 -7.29
C TYR A 250 -21.74 -8.16 -5.77
N LEU A 251 -21.02 -9.20 -5.31
CA LEU A 251 -20.64 -9.34 -3.90
C LEU A 251 -19.71 -8.22 -3.43
N PHE A 252 -19.00 -7.53 -4.34
CA PHE A 252 -18.26 -6.33 -3.98
C PHE A 252 -19.17 -5.22 -3.43
N LEU A 253 -20.49 -5.22 -3.72
CA LEU A 253 -21.45 -4.31 -3.07
C LEU A 253 -21.61 -4.57 -1.57
N LEU A 254 -21.22 -5.73 -1.06
CA LEU A 254 -21.21 -5.99 0.38
C LEU A 254 -20.09 -5.24 1.09
N ILE A 255 -19.01 -4.85 0.40
CA ILE A 255 -17.89 -4.10 0.98
C ILE A 255 -18.33 -2.81 1.69
N PRO A 256 -19.03 -1.85 1.04
CA PRO A 256 -19.51 -0.65 1.70
C PRO A 256 -20.47 -0.96 2.84
N ILE A 257 -21.31 -1.99 2.71
CA ILE A 257 -22.30 -2.38 3.73
C ILE A 257 -21.57 -2.89 4.97
N ILE A 258 -20.67 -3.85 4.82
CA ILE A 258 -19.88 -4.42 5.92
C ILE A 258 -19.02 -3.34 6.56
N SER A 259 -18.39 -2.49 5.75
CA SER A 259 -17.63 -1.33 6.20
C SER A 259 -18.46 -0.42 7.10
N THR A 260 -19.60 0.05 6.60
CA THR A 260 -20.45 1.02 7.29
C THR A 260 -21.05 0.43 8.56
N LEU A 261 -21.52 -0.81 8.50
CA LEU A 261 -22.03 -1.52 9.67
C LEU A 261 -20.96 -1.66 10.76
N ARG A 262 -19.73 -2.02 10.38
CA ARG A 262 -18.64 -2.17 11.34
C ARG A 262 -18.22 -0.81 11.92
N HIS A 263 -18.21 0.25 11.11
CA HIS A 263 -17.94 1.60 11.60
C HIS A 263 -19.00 2.06 12.62
N ILE A 264 -20.28 1.85 12.34
CA ILE A 264 -21.37 2.13 13.29
C ILE A 264 -21.20 1.31 14.58
N GLN A 265 -20.86 0.03 14.47
CA GLN A 265 -20.60 -0.82 15.63
C GLN A 265 -19.40 -0.36 16.46
N TYR A 266 -18.37 0.19 15.83
CA TYR A 266 -17.21 0.76 16.52
C TYR A 266 -17.60 2.01 17.31
N LEU A 267 -18.36 2.94 16.70
CA LEU A 267 -18.82 4.16 17.36
C LEU A 267 -19.80 3.93 18.53
N MET A 268 -20.46 2.78 18.57
CA MET A 268 -21.39 2.41 19.65
C MET A 268 -20.73 1.72 20.86
N ARG A 269 -19.41 1.46 20.81
CA ARG A 269 -18.65 0.88 21.93
C ARG A 269 -18.02 1.98 22.79
#